data_AF-A0A388STI0-F1
#
_entry.id   AF-A0A388STI0-F1
#
_cell.length_a   1.000
_cell.length_b   1.000
_cell.length_c   1.000
_cell.angle_alpha   90.00
_cell.angle_beta   90.00
_cell.angle_gamma   90.00
#
_symmetry.space_group_name_H-M   'P 1'
#
loop_
_entity.id
_entity.type
_entity.pdbx_description
1 polymer ?
#
loop_
_entity_poly.entity_id
_entity_poly.type
_entity_poly.pdbx_seq_one_letter_code
_entity_poly.pdbx_strand_id
1 'polypeptide(L)'
;MKSLRNRRPWGNTGIDDGQIRGAAMSTASSRRTLTTSQRKNPPMCQHQPPCPTADSADREAARLAAHHPEQGWSLLCNGVVLFEDTGELLPDGQVIAPHRPVRIVSAA
;
A
#
# COMPACT_ATOMS: atom_id res chain seq x y z
N MET A 1 -32.37 7.49 -3.23
CA MET A 1 -31.14 7.90 -2.50
C MET A 1 -30.68 6.69 -1.68
N LYS A 2 -29.71 5.89 -2.11
CA LYS A 2 -28.29 5.97 -1.77
C LYS A 2 -27.57 5.04 -2.76
N SER A 3 -26.65 5.58 -3.56
CA SER A 3 -25.91 4.82 -4.57
C SER A 3 -24.87 3.93 -3.88
N LEU A 4 -25.24 2.67 -3.60
CA LEU A 4 -24.34 1.60 -3.15
C LEU A 4 -23.46 1.11 -4.31
N ARG A 5 -22.63 2.00 -4.88
CA ARG A 5 -21.62 1.65 -5.90
C ARG A 5 -20.25 2.08 -5.43
N ASN A 6 -19.60 1.21 -4.65
CA ASN A 6 -18.15 0.95 -4.68
C ASN A 6 -17.74 -0.08 -3.63
N ARG A 7 -18.33 -1.28 -3.67
CA ARG A 7 -17.64 -2.47 -3.15
C ARG A 7 -16.85 -3.06 -4.30
N ARG A 8 -15.57 -2.70 -4.42
CA ARG A 8 -14.61 -3.54 -5.16
C ARG A 8 -13.97 -4.47 -4.15
N PRO A 9 -14.25 -5.78 -4.19
CA PRO A 9 -13.51 -6.74 -3.41
C PRO A 9 -12.11 -6.89 -4.01
N TRP A 10 -11.07 -6.81 -3.18
CA TRP A 10 -9.79 -7.41 -3.52
C TRP A 10 -10.01 -8.93 -3.57
N GLY A 11 -10.17 -9.45 -4.79
CA GLY A 11 -10.25 -10.87 -5.08
C GLY A 11 -9.34 -11.17 -6.25
N ASN A 12 -8.12 -11.59 -5.94
CA ASN A 12 -7.18 -12.19 -6.88
C ASN A 12 -7.38 -13.71 -6.86
N THR A 13 -8.41 -14.19 -7.53
CA THR A 13 -8.54 -15.63 -7.76
C THR A 13 -7.66 -16.01 -8.94
N GLY A 14 -6.54 -16.68 -8.64
CA GLY A 14 -5.73 -17.37 -9.62
C GLY A 14 -6.51 -18.56 -10.20
N ILE A 15 -6.41 -18.71 -11.52
CA ILE A 15 -6.76 -19.95 -12.22
C ILE A 15 -5.58 -20.20 -13.16
N ASP A 16 -4.84 -21.25 -12.82
CA ASP A 16 -3.82 -21.89 -13.64
C ASP A 16 -4.50 -22.59 -14.84
N ASP A 17 -4.03 -22.29 -16.05
CA ASP A 17 -4.27 -23.13 -17.23
C ASP A 17 -2.93 -23.75 -17.61
N GLY A 18 -2.90 -25.08 -17.67
CA GLY A 18 -1.70 -25.89 -17.71
C GLY A 18 -0.92 -25.78 -19.03
N GLN A 19 0.40 -25.62 -18.92
CA GLN A 19 1.31 -25.77 -20.06
C GLN A 19 1.99 -27.14 -20.02
N ILE A 20 1.70 -27.89 -21.08
CA ILE A 20 2.17 -29.23 -21.40
C ILE A 20 3.69 -29.27 -21.70
N ARG A 21 4.31 -30.30 -21.13
CA ARG A 21 5.61 -30.96 -21.38
C ARG A 21 6.35 -30.58 -22.69
N GLY A 22 7.63 -30.21 -22.54
CA GLY A 22 8.64 -30.22 -23.61
C GLY A 22 10.05 -30.03 -23.03
N ALA A 23 10.92 -31.03 -23.20
CA ALA A 23 12.26 -31.08 -22.63
C ALA A 23 13.26 -30.17 -23.35
N ALA A 24 14.14 -29.52 -22.58
CA ALA A 24 15.53 -29.25 -22.98
C ALA A 24 16.36 -28.89 -21.73
N MET A 25 17.40 -29.68 -21.48
CA MET A 25 18.45 -29.41 -20.51
C MET A 25 19.27 -28.21 -20.98
N SER A 26 19.42 -27.20 -20.12
CA SER A 26 20.53 -26.24 -20.21
C SER A 26 20.96 -25.86 -18.81
N THR A 27 22.16 -26.32 -18.47
CA THR A 27 22.93 -25.96 -17.29
C THR A 27 23.19 -24.46 -17.24
N ALA A 28 22.68 -23.78 -16.21
CA ALA A 28 23.29 -22.57 -15.69
C ALA A 28 22.86 -22.42 -14.23
N SER A 29 23.87 -22.38 -13.34
CA SER A 29 23.72 -22.08 -11.93
C SER A 29 23.27 -20.62 -11.78
N SER A 30 21.97 -20.37 -11.94
CA SER A 30 21.37 -19.07 -11.67
C SER A 30 21.18 -18.95 -10.17
N ARG A 31 22.15 -18.31 -9.52
CA ARG A 31 22.01 -17.66 -8.23
C ARG A 31 20.68 -16.90 -8.26
N ARG A 32 19.62 -17.46 -7.65
CA ARG A 32 18.29 -16.83 -7.58
C ARG A 32 18.43 -15.59 -6.72
N THR A 33 18.71 -14.46 -7.35
CA THR A 33 18.43 -13.16 -6.78
C THR A 33 16.92 -13.12 -6.55
N LEU A 34 16.52 -13.14 -5.28
CA LEU A 34 15.22 -12.64 -4.84
C LEU A 34 15.19 -11.13 -5.09
N THR A 35 15.24 -10.71 -6.35
CA THR A 35 14.75 -9.40 -6.72
C THR A 35 13.24 -9.53 -6.67
N THR A 36 12.72 -9.29 -5.46
CA THR A 36 11.34 -8.94 -5.22
C THR A 36 10.87 -8.12 -6.39
N SER A 37 9.80 -8.62 -7.02
CA SER A 37 9.07 -7.94 -8.09
C SER A 37 8.93 -6.48 -7.69
N GLN A 38 9.81 -5.66 -8.24
CA GLN A 38 9.66 -4.23 -8.28
C GLN A 38 8.46 -4.06 -9.20
N ARG A 39 7.25 -4.23 -8.64
CA ARG A 39 6.05 -3.63 -9.19
C ARG A 39 6.42 -2.17 -9.26
N LYS A 40 6.87 -1.73 -10.43
CA LYS A 40 6.86 -0.31 -10.79
C LYS A 40 5.46 0.12 -10.42
N ASN A 41 5.34 0.82 -9.29
CA ASN A 41 4.08 1.35 -8.85
C ASN A 41 3.64 2.23 -10.01
N PRO A 42 2.60 1.87 -10.78
CA PRO A 42 2.13 2.75 -11.83
C PRO A 42 1.82 4.09 -11.15
N PRO A 43 1.99 5.24 -11.82
CA PRO A 43 1.56 6.51 -11.24
C PRO A 43 0.07 6.37 -10.94
N MET A 44 -0.27 6.08 -9.68
CA MET A 44 -1.59 5.54 -9.34
C MET A 44 -2.66 6.61 -9.49
N CYS A 45 -2.24 7.88 -9.65
CA CYS A 45 -3.11 9.04 -9.64
C CYS A 45 -2.67 10.03 -10.71
N GLN A 46 -3.65 10.62 -11.40
CA GLN A 46 -3.45 11.65 -12.42
C GLN A 46 -3.42 13.07 -11.82
N HIS A 47 -2.94 13.19 -10.58
CA HIS A 47 -2.90 14.48 -9.89
C HIS A 47 -1.74 15.34 -10.40
N GLN A 48 -1.98 16.64 -10.48
CA GLN A 48 -0.95 17.65 -10.78
C GLN A 48 -0.95 18.68 -9.63
N PRO A 49 0.18 18.87 -8.91
CA PRO A 49 1.45 18.14 -9.03
C PRO A 49 1.31 16.63 -8.72
N PRO A 50 2.23 15.78 -9.21
CA PRO A 50 2.20 14.35 -8.95
C PRO A 50 2.27 14.11 -7.44
N CYS A 51 1.49 13.15 -6.96
CA CYS A 51 1.50 12.80 -5.54
C CYS A 51 2.81 12.12 -5.13
N PRO A 52 3.28 12.38 -3.91
CA PRO A 52 4.44 11.69 -3.37
C PRO A 52 4.19 10.18 -3.27
N THR A 53 5.26 9.41 -3.37
CA THR A 53 5.20 7.95 -3.17
C THR A 53 4.94 7.63 -1.70
N ALA A 54 4.36 6.46 -1.43
CA ALA A 54 4.10 6.01 -0.07
C ALA A 54 5.39 5.84 0.77
N ASP A 55 6.54 5.61 0.13
CA ASP A 55 7.83 5.45 0.82
C ASP A 55 8.43 6.81 1.24
N SER A 56 8.06 7.90 0.55
CA SER A 56 8.61 9.23 0.79
C SER A 56 8.24 9.78 2.18
N ALA A 57 9.11 10.59 2.76
CA ALA A 57 8.84 11.26 4.04
C ALA A 57 7.60 12.19 3.98
N ASP A 58 7.27 12.70 2.80
CA ASP A 58 6.13 13.58 2.54
C ASP A 58 4.87 12.80 2.11
N ARG A 59 4.79 11.48 2.40
CA ARG A 59 3.70 10.61 1.92
C ARG A 59 2.29 11.09 2.30
N GLU A 60 2.16 11.80 3.42
CA GLU A 60 0.91 12.38 3.93
C GLU A 60 0.38 13.54 3.05
N ALA A 61 1.21 14.16 2.21
CA ALA A 61 0.79 15.20 1.29
C ALA A 61 0.04 14.68 0.05
N ALA A 62 -0.09 13.35 -0.09
CA ALA A 62 -0.93 12.75 -1.13
C ALA A 62 -2.42 13.11 -0.95
N ARG A 63 -3.17 13.12 -2.04
CA ARG A 63 -4.60 13.51 -2.00
C ARG A 63 -5.45 12.42 -1.32
N LEU A 64 -6.42 12.85 -0.51
CA LEU A 64 -7.47 11.97 0.01
C LEU A 64 -8.24 11.28 -1.11
N ALA A 65 -8.26 9.94 -1.07
CA ALA A 65 -9.09 9.09 -1.91
C ALA A 65 -10.38 8.66 -1.19
N ALA A 66 -10.32 8.43 0.13
CA ALA A 66 -11.48 8.20 0.98
C ALA A 66 -11.26 8.81 2.36
N HIS A 67 -12.33 9.30 2.98
CA HIS A 67 -12.29 9.94 4.30
C HIS A 67 -13.40 9.33 5.16
N HIS A 68 -13.02 8.65 6.24
CA HIS A 68 -13.91 7.91 7.12
C HIS A 68 -13.69 8.31 8.60
N PRO A 69 -14.13 9.53 8.97
CA PRO A 69 -13.94 10.04 10.32
C PRO A 69 -14.68 9.19 11.36
N GLU A 70 -15.83 8.61 11.02
CA GLU A 70 -16.57 7.69 11.90
C GLU A 70 -15.78 6.43 12.26
N GLN A 71 -14.76 6.07 11.48
CA GLN A 71 -13.89 4.92 11.72
C GLN A 71 -12.46 5.33 12.12
N GLY A 72 -12.17 6.62 12.18
CA GLY A 72 -10.87 7.16 12.58
C GLY A 72 -9.77 7.01 11.53
N TRP A 73 -10.10 6.92 10.23
CA TRP A 73 -9.08 6.76 9.18
C TRP A 73 -9.41 7.46 7.86
N SER A 74 -8.36 7.68 7.08
CA SER A 74 -8.38 8.30 5.76
C SER A 74 -7.45 7.56 4.81
N LEU A 75 -7.94 7.19 3.63
CA LEU A 75 -7.13 6.56 2.59
C LEU A 75 -6.61 7.63 1.62
N LEU A 76 -5.30 7.67 1.45
CA LEU A 76 -4.63 8.50 0.47
C LEU A 76 -4.48 7.77 -0.86
N CYS A 77 -4.40 8.53 -1.94
CA CYS A 77 -4.37 8.01 -3.30
C CYS A 77 -3.08 7.23 -3.64
N ASN A 78 -2.00 7.44 -2.88
CA ASN A 78 -0.76 6.66 -2.94
C ASN A 78 -0.85 5.32 -2.18
N GLY A 79 -2.02 4.99 -1.60
CA GLY A 79 -2.27 3.75 -0.88
C GLY A 79 -1.94 3.80 0.62
N VAL A 80 -1.52 4.95 1.14
CA VAL A 80 -1.29 5.14 2.59
C VAL A 80 -2.63 5.33 3.31
N VAL A 81 -2.81 4.66 4.43
CA VAL A 81 -3.95 4.91 5.35
C VAL A 81 -3.44 5.76 6.51
N LEU A 82 -3.98 6.96 6.64
CA LEU A 82 -3.74 7.87 7.76
C LEU A 82 -4.80 7.64 8.83
N PHE A 83 -4.37 7.42 10.07
CA PHE A 83 -5.23 7.33 11.24
C PHE A 83 -5.34 8.69 11.94
N GLU A 84 -6.41 8.91 12.70
CA GLU A 84 -6.63 10.19 13.41
C GLU A 84 -5.58 10.48 14.49
N ASP A 85 -4.87 9.47 14.97
CA ASP A 85 -3.77 9.63 15.91
C ASP A 85 -2.43 9.97 15.24
N THR A 86 -2.40 10.28 13.94
CA THR A 86 -1.18 10.47 13.12
C THR A 86 -0.42 9.17 12.85
N GLY A 87 -1.01 8.00 13.16
CA GLY A 87 -0.46 6.73 12.71
C GLY A 87 -0.62 6.58 11.20
N GLU A 88 0.28 5.83 10.56
CA GLU A 88 0.18 5.53 9.13
C GLU A 88 0.29 4.02 8.89
N LEU A 89 -0.49 3.49 7.95
CA LEU A 89 -0.32 2.14 7.40
C LEU A 89 0.06 2.27 5.93
N LEU A 90 1.26 1.81 5.61
CA LEU A 90 1.79 1.80 4.25
C LEU A 90 1.14 0.69 3.40
N PRO A 91 1.13 0.83 2.06
CA PRO A 91 0.54 -0.18 1.17
C PRO A 91 1.24 -1.54 1.20
N ASP A 92 2.47 -1.62 1.72
CA ASP A 92 3.18 -2.87 1.95
C ASP A 92 2.82 -3.55 3.29
N GLY A 93 2.01 -2.88 4.12
CA GLY A 93 1.56 -3.38 5.42
C GLY A 93 2.40 -2.93 6.61
N GLN A 94 3.46 -2.15 6.39
CA GLN A 94 4.22 -1.52 7.47
C GLN A 94 3.38 -0.49 8.23
N VAL A 95 3.48 -0.54 9.57
CA VAL A 95 2.84 0.42 10.48
C VAL A 95 3.87 1.44 10.94
N ILE A 96 3.57 2.71 10.70
CA ILE A 96 4.31 3.85 11.25
C ILE A 96 3.55 4.33 12.48
N ALA A 97 4.22 4.28 13.63
CA ALA A 97 3.63 4.64 14.89
C ALA A 97 3.28 6.14 14.92
N PRO A 98 2.17 6.52 15.57
CA PRO A 98 1.77 7.91 15.70
C PRO A 98 2.84 8.76 16.37
N HIS A 99 3.04 9.98 15.85
CA HIS A 99 3.94 10.99 16.42
C HIS A 99 3.36 11.63 17.68
N ARG A 100 3.07 10.83 18.72
CA ARG A 100 2.75 11.39 20.04
C ARG A 100 4.04 11.66 20.82
N PRO A 101 4.25 12.87 21.40
CA PRO A 101 5.28 13.00 22.42
C PRO A 101 4.90 12.07 23.58
N VAL A 102 5.81 11.16 23.93
CA VAL A 102 5.64 10.31 25.12
C VAL A 102 5.62 11.25 26.33
N ARG A 103 4.44 11.51 26.88
CA ARG A 103 4.32 12.16 28.18
C ARG A 103 4.87 11.20 29.21
N ILE A 104 6.12 11.42 29.62
CA ILE A 104 6.67 10.78 30.81
C ILE A 104 5.91 11.39 31.99
N VAL A 105 4.90 10.66 32.49
CA VAL A 105 4.26 11.00 33.75
C VAL A 105 5.15 10.45 34.85
N SER A 106 5.83 11.33 35.58
CA SER A 106 6.47 10.94 36.83
C SER A 106 5.37 10.63 37.84
N ALA A 107 5.36 9.40 38.36
CA ALA A 107 4.57 9.07 39.53
C ALA A 107 5.16 9.82 40.74
N ALA A 108 4.31 10.53 41.48
CA ALA A 108 4.65 11.20 42.73
C ALA A 108 4.55 10.24 43.92
#